data_AF-A0A0Q8W9Y0-F1
#
_entry.id   AF-A0A0Q8W9Y0-F1
#
_cell.length_a   1.000
_cell.length_b   1.000
_cell.length_c   1.000
_cell.angle_alpha   90.00
_cell.angle_beta   90.00
_cell.angle_gamma   90.00
#
_symmetry.space_group_name_H-M   'P 1'
#
loop_
_entity.id
_entity.type
_entity.pdbx_description
1 polymer ?
#
loop_
_entity_poly.entity_id
_entity_poly.type
_entity_poly.pdbx_seq_one_letter_code
_entity_poly.pdbx_strand_id
1 'polypeptide(L)'
;MAKAKPDEMVDEIDEIRERLADTVDALIDRTNPRNIARRGLYSLRSRFVDETGSPKLGTIVPLVGGTVAVVAGIIVIRRLVR
;
A
#
# COMPACT_ATOMS: atom_id res chain seq x y z
N MET A 1 26.45 46.57 19.74
CA MET A 1 25.17 45.85 19.88
C MET A 1 24.79 45.08 18.59
N ALA A 2 25.74 44.41 17.93
CA ALA A 2 25.48 43.68 16.67
C ALA A 2 25.28 42.15 16.83
N LYS A 3 25.47 41.61 18.04
CA LYS A 3 25.31 40.16 18.35
C LYS A 3 23.87 39.69 18.50
N ALA A 4 22.95 40.59 18.85
CA ALA A 4 21.56 40.22 19.13
C ALA A 4 20.81 39.67 17.91
N LYS A 5 21.09 40.18 16.69
CA LYS A 5 20.42 39.72 15.46
C LYS A 5 20.86 38.30 15.01
N PRO A 6 22.16 37.95 15.06
CA PRO A 6 22.59 36.57 14.86
C PRO A 6 21.98 35.59 15.86
N ASP A 7 21.98 35.94 17.16
CA ASP A 7 21.48 35.04 18.20
C ASP A 7 19.96 34.83 18.04
N GLU A 8 19.20 35.88 17.73
CA GLU A 8 17.75 35.83 17.44
C GLU A 8 17.43 34.97 16.19
N MET A 9 18.26 35.02 15.15
CA MET A 9 18.12 34.14 13.98
C MET A 9 18.40 32.67 14.30
N VAL A 10 19.34 32.39 15.22
CA VAL A 10 19.64 31.02 15.64
C VAL A 10 18.47 30.44 16.43
N ASP A 11 17.91 31.21 17.37
CA ASP A 11 16.74 30.80 18.14
C ASP A 11 15.52 30.52 17.24
N GLU A 12 15.27 31.37 16.23
CA GLU A 12 14.17 31.17 15.28
C GLU A 12 14.37 29.92 14.41
N ILE A 13 15.62 29.62 13.99
CA ILE A 13 15.94 28.40 13.25
C ILE A 13 15.67 27.15 14.10
N ASP A 14 16.01 27.19 15.38
CA ASP A 14 15.79 26.06 16.28
C ASP A 14 14.30 25.83 16.54
N GLU A 15 13.50 26.89 16.73
CA GLU A 15 12.03 26.77 16.84
C GLU A 15 11.40 26.20 15.56
N ILE A 16 11.85 26.66 14.38
CA ILE A 16 11.36 26.15 13.09
C ILE A 16 11.73 24.67 12.91
N ARG A 17 12.93 24.26 13.33
CA ARG A 17 13.38 22.86 13.25
C ARG A 17 12.55 21.95 14.14
N GLU A 18 12.23 22.38 15.35
CA GLU A 18 11.41 21.62 16.28
C GLU A 18 9.99 21.41 15.70
N ARG A 19 9.37 22.48 15.20
CA ARG A 19 8.07 22.38 14.49
C ARG A 19 8.11 21.47 13.27
N LEU A 20 9.21 21.49 12.52
CA LEU A 20 9.36 20.63 11.35
C LEU A 20 9.49 19.16 11.76
N ALA A 21 10.25 18.85 12.81
CA ALA A 21 10.37 17.49 13.34
C ALA A 21 9.01 16.93 13.76
N ASP A 22 8.22 17.71 14.51
CA ASP A 22 6.86 17.34 14.91
C ASP A 22 5.95 17.08 13.70
N THR A 23 6.04 17.94 12.69
CA THR A 23 5.23 17.82 11.46
C THR A 23 5.63 16.59 10.65
N VAL A 24 6.93 16.29 10.58
CA VAL A 24 7.47 15.12 9.88
C VAL A 24 7.04 13.83 10.59
N ASP A 25 7.15 13.76 11.91
CA ASP A 25 6.71 12.59 12.67
C ASP A 25 5.20 12.34 12.52
N ALA A 26 4.39 13.41 12.58
CA ALA A 26 2.95 13.31 12.33
C ALA A 26 2.63 12.81 10.89
N LEU A 27 3.44 13.21 9.90
CA LEU A 27 3.29 12.75 8.51
C LEU A 27 3.71 11.28 8.36
N ILE A 28 4.79 10.85 9.01
CA ILE A 28 5.25 9.45 8.99
C ILE A 28 4.17 8.53 9.59
N ASP A 29 3.56 8.92 10.70
CA ASP A 29 2.48 8.15 11.33
C ASP A 29 1.22 8.08 10.46
N ARG A 30 0.85 9.18 9.82
CA ARG A 30 -0.34 9.23 8.95
C ARG A 30 -0.14 8.52 7.61
N THR A 31 1.07 8.57 7.09
CA THR A 31 1.45 7.91 5.82
C THR A 31 1.97 6.49 6.06
N ASN A 32 1.85 5.98 7.30
CA ASN A 32 2.39 4.68 7.67
C ASN A 32 1.93 3.62 6.64
N PRO A 33 2.87 3.11 5.83
CA PRO A 33 2.54 2.28 4.67
C PRO A 33 1.84 0.99 5.09
N ARG A 34 1.98 0.59 6.36
CA ARG A 34 1.30 -0.56 6.95
C ARG A 34 -0.22 -0.40 6.96
N ASN A 35 -0.74 0.80 7.21
CA ASN A 35 -2.19 1.04 7.20
C ASN A 35 -2.74 1.15 5.77
N ILE A 36 -1.97 1.72 4.85
CA ILE A 36 -2.32 1.77 3.42
C ILE A 36 -2.36 0.35 2.85
N ALA A 37 -1.33 -0.46 3.12
CA ALA A 37 -1.26 -1.85 2.70
C ALA A 37 -2.38 -2.71 3.30
N ARG A 38 -2.72 -2.50 4.59
CA ARG A 38 -3.86 -3.20 5.24
C ARG A 38 -5.20 -2.90 4.55
N ARG A 39 -5.46 -1.65 4.16
CA ARG A 39 -6.67 -1.28 3.41
C ARG A 39 -6.69 -1.92 2.03
N GLY A 40 -5.54 -1.93 1.34
CA GLY A 40 -5.37 -2.62 0.06
C GLY A 40 -5.67 -4.12 0.16
N LEU A 41 -5.07 -4.81 1.14
CA LEU A 41 -5.32 -6.24 1.38
C LEU A 41 -6.78 -6.52 1.72
N TYR A 42 -7.44 -5.68 2.52
CA TYR A 42 -8.84 -5.86 2.88
C TYR A 42 -9.75 -5.75 1.64
N SER A 43 -9.46 -4.78 0.76
CA SER A 43 -10.19 -4.60 -0.50
C SER A 43 -9.99 -5.73 -1.51
N LEU A 44 -8.85 -6.41 -1.47
CA LEU A 44 -8.58 -7.59 -2.29
C LEU A 44 -9.25 -8.82 -1.68
N ARG A 45 -9.11 -9.00 -0.36
CA ARG A 45 -9.69 -10.13 0.36
C ARG A 45 -11.22 -10.14 0.26
N SER A 46 -11.89 -8.99 0.29
CA SER A 46 -13.36 -8.90 0.16
C SER A 46 -13.91 -9.40 -1.19
N ARG A 47 -13.08 -9.44 -2.23
CA ARG A 47 -13.45 -10.01 -3.53
C ARG A 47 -13.47 -11.54 -3.53
N PHE A 48 -12.74 -12.17 -2.61
CA PHE A 48 -12.55 -13.62 -2.57
C PHE A 48 -13.07 -14.27 -1.29
N VAL A 49 -13.35 -13.49 -0.25
CA VAL A 49 -13.80 -13.96 1.06
C VAL A 49 -15.05 -13.17 1.48
N ASP A 50 -16.02 -13.87 2.04
CA ASP A 50 -17.29 -13.33 2.51
C ASP A 50 -17.19 -12.76 3.94
N GLU A 51 -18.23 -12.07 4.38
CA GLU A 51 -18.30 -11.38 5.69
C GLU A 51 -18.12 -12.35 6.87
N THR A 52 -18.43 -13.64 6.67
CA THR A 52 -18.25 -14.74 7.62
C THR A 52 -16.87 -15.38 7.58
N GLY A 53 -15.97 -14.92 6.70
CA GLY A 53 -14.66 -15.52 6.49
C GLY A 53 -14.65 -16.72 5.53
N SER A 54 -15.80 -17.07 4.95
CA SER A 54 -15.92 -18.19 4.00
C SER A 54 -15.45 -17.78 2.60
N PRO A 55 -14.74 -18.63 1.84
CA PRO A 55 -14.34 -18.33 0.47
C PRO A 55 -15.56 -18.13 -0.44
N LYS A 56 -15.56 -17.05 -1.24
CA LYS A 56 -16.60 -16.79 -2.25
C LYS A 56 -16.41 -17.73 -3.44
N LEU A 57 -16.91 -18.96 -3.30
CA LEU A 57 -16.82 -19.99 -4.35
C LEU A 57 -17.39 -19.50 -5.69
N GLY A 58 -18.45 -18.68 -5.68
CA GLY A 58 -19.01 -18.07 -6.89
C GLY A 58 -18.05 -17.18 -7.69
N THR A 59 -17.01 -16.63 -7.07
CA THR A 59 -15.98 -15.80 -7.73
C THR A 59 -14.69 -16.58 -7.95
N ILE A 60 -14.30 -17.45 -7.01
CA ILE A 60 -13.06 -18.23 -7.08
C ILE A 60 -13.14 -19.31 -8.17
N VAL A 61 -14.24 -20.07 -8.22
CA VAL A 61 -14.42 -21.18 -9.17
C VAL A 61 -14.28 -20.74 -10.63
N PRO A 62 -14.97 -19.69 -11.12
CA PRO A 62 -14.83 -19.27 -12.52
C PRO A 62 -13.44 -18.70 -12.82
N LEU A 63 -12.79 -18.01 -11.87
CA LEU A 63 -11.45 -17.48 -12.06
C LEU A 63 -10.41 -18.60 -12.22
N VAL A 64 -10.46 -19.60 -11.34
CA VAL A 64 -9.58 -20.78 -11.41
C VAL A 64 -9.86 -21.56 -12.69
N GLY A 65 -11.13 -21.83 -12.99
CA GLY A 65 -11.54 -22.54 -14.21
C GLY A 65 -11.06 -21.84 -15.48
N GLY A 66 -11.24 -20.52 -15.58
CA GLY A 66 -10.75 -19.73 -16.71
C GLY A 66 -9.23 -19.78 -16.85
N THR A 67 -8.50 -19.66 -15.73
CA THR A 67 -7.03 -19.72 -15.74
C THR A 67 -6.53 -21.09 -16.23
N VAL A 68 -7.12 -22.18 -15.71
CA VAL A 68 -6.79 -23.55 -16.13
C VAL A 68 -7.09 -23.75 -17.62
N ALA A 69 -8.23 -23.28 -18.11
CA ALA A 69 -8.60 -23.39 -19.51
C ALA A 69 -7.62 -22.65 -20.44
N VAL A 70 -7.19 -21.45 -20.07
CA VAL A 70 -6.21 -20.67 -20.84
C VAL A 70 -4.86 -21.39 -20.88
N VAL A 71 -4.37 -21.86 -19.72
CA VAL A 71 -3.10 -22.60 -19.66
C VAL A 71 -3.16 -23.88 -20.49
N ALA A 72 -4.25 -24.65 -20.38
CA ALA A 72 -4.46 -25.85 -21.17
C ALA A 72 -4.48 -25.53 -22.67
N GLY A 73 -5.18 -24.47 -23.08
CA GLY A 73 -5.21 -24.00 -24.48
C GLY A 73 -3.82 -23.65 -25.00
N ILE A 74 -3.02 -22.91 -24.22
CA ILE A 74 -1.64 -22.58 -24.57
C ILE A 74 -0.79 -23.84 -24.74
N ILE A 75 -0.92 -24.82 -23.84
CA ILE A 75 -0.18 -26.10 -23.91
C ILE A 75 -0.58 -26.87 -25.17
N VAL A 76 -1.87 -26.96 -25.47
CA VAL A 76 -2.38 -27.65 -26.67
C VAL A 76 -1.85 -26.98 -27.94
N ILE A 77 -1.94 -25.66 -28.04
CA ILE A 77 -1.38 -24.89 -29.18
C ILE A 77 0.12 -25.15 -29.31
N ARG A 78 0.86 -25.06 -28.20
CA ARG A 78 2.31 -25.30 -28.19
C ARG A 78 2.68 -26.72 -28.61
N ARG A 79 1.81 -27.70 -28.35
CA ARG A 79 2.00 -29.11 -28.76
C ARG A 79 1.60 -29.36 -30.20
N LEU A 80 0.73 -28.56 -30.80
CA LEU A 80 0.34 -28.67 -32.21
C LEU A 80 1.30 -27.92 -33.15
N VAL A 81 1.95 -26.87 -32.65
CA VAL A 81 2.88 -26.03 -33.43
C VAL A 81 4.33 -26.53 -33.34
N ARG A 82 4.65 -27.41 -32.40
CA ARG A 82 5.95 -28.11 -32.30
C ARG A 82 5.85 -29.52 -32.83
#